data_AF-A0AAE1W7P5-F1
#
_entry.id   AF-A0AAE1W7P5-F1
#
_cell.length_a   1.000
_cell.length_b   1.000
_cell.length_c   1.000
_cell.angle_alpha   90.00
_cell.angle_beta   90.00
_cell.angle_gamma   90.00
#
_symmetry.space_group_name_H-M   'P 1'
#
loop_
_entity.id
_entity.type
_entity.pdbx_description
1 polymer ?
#
loop_
_entity_poly.entity_id
_entity_poly.type
_entity_poly.pdbx_seq_one_letter_code
_entity_poly.pdbx_strand_id
1 'polypeptide(L)'
;MEKIIQEWSWSVLRSTEYSFLARRRSIAIALCAKMKLGFINGTYAIPNKTSNTYETWIRVDSMVTSWILNVITKKISKAFLYMKSSRQLWLDLEERYGENNGLLVYQLQRAIASMTQGMQNVVEYFNSLTALGDESECLMPTKNMYFWFHTNHS
;
A
#
# COMPACT_ATOMS: atom_id res chain seq x y z
N MET A 1 11.52 5.15 -25.26
CA MET A 1 10.80 5.87 -24.18
C MET A 1 10.23 4.92 -23.11
N GLU A 2 9.89 3.67 -23.42
CA GLU A 2 9.43 2.67 -22.43
C GLU A 2 10.48 2.26 -21.39
N LYS A 3 11.78 2.34 -21.70
CA LYS A 3 12.86 2.05 -20.74
C LYS A 3 12.99 3.10 -19.62
N ILE A 4 12.70 4.37 -19.90
CA ILE A 4 12.87 5.47 -18.93
C ILE A 4 11.75 5.43 -17.87
N ILE A 5 10.52 5.07 -18.26
CA ILE A 5 9.38 4.89 -17.34
C ILE A 5 9.61 3.69 -16.40
N GLN A 6 10.32 2.65 -16.87
CA GLN A 6 10.70 1.47 -16.10
C GLN A 6 11.96 1.65 -15.24
N GLU A 7 12.65 2.79 -15.28
CA GLU A 7 13.83 3.04 -14.45
C GLU A 7 13.57 4.09 -13.37
N TRP A 8 12.79 5.13 -13.68
CA TRP A 8 12.49 6.21 -12.73
C TRP A 8 11.52 5.80 -11.61
N SER A 9 10.69 4.77 -11.80
CA SER A 9 9.76 4.28 -10.77
C SER A 9 10.43 3.43 -9.67
N TRP A 10 11.63 2.88 -9.89
CA TRP A 10 12.14 1.76 -9.08
C TRP A 10 13.35 2.09 -8.21
N SER A 11 13.94 3.27 -8.38
CA SER A 11 15.04 3.75 -7.53
C SER A 11 14.53 4.30 -6.21
N VAL A 12 13.35 4.96 -6.22
CA VAL A 12 12.68 5.47 -5.01
C VAL A 12 12.20 4.34 -4.09
N LEU A 13 11.87 3.17 -4.64
CA LEU A 13 11.34 2.02 -3.88
C LEU A 13 12.42 1.09 -3.29
N ARG A 14 13.71 1.36 -3.54
CA ARG A 14 14.81 0.44 -3.20
C ARG A 14 15.67 0.84 -1.99
N SER A 15 15.40 1.99 -1.36
CA SER A 15 16.09 2.39 -0.13
C SER A 15 15.46 1.69 1.08
N THR A 16 16.32 1.09 1.88
CA THR A 16 15.98 0.36 3.10
C THR A 16 15.49 1.33 4.17
N GLU A 17 14.17 1.37 4.41
CA GLU A 17 13.46 1.57 5.71
C GLU A 17 11.97 1.98 5.58
N TYR A 18 11.34 1.85 4.41
CA TYR A 18 9.89 2.11 4.32
C TYR A 18 9.04 1.09 5.08
N SER A 19 8.12 1.61 5.91
CA SER A 19 7.11 0.83 6.64
C SER A 19 6.31 -0.07 5.67
N PHE A 20 5.74 -1.16 6.18
CA PHE A 20 4.89 -2.02 5.35
C PHE A 20 3.72 -1.22 4.74
N LEU A 21 3.21 -0.23 5.48
CA LEU A 21 2.17 0.69 5.04
C LEU A 21 2.57 1.51 3.79
N ALA A 22 3.75 2.13 3.81
CA ALA A 22 4.23 2.90 2.67
C ALA A 22 4.36 2.01 1.42
N ARG A 23 4.89 0.80 1.59
CA ARG A 23 4.99 -0.20 0.51
C ARG A 23 3.63 -0.67 0.01
N ARG A 24 2.68 -0.93 0.91
CA ARG A 24 1.29 -1.26 0.58
C ARG A 24 0.65 -0.17 -0.28
N ARG A 25 0.79 1.11 0.13
CA ARG A 25 0.25 2.26 -0.61
C ARG A 25 0.89 2.38 -2.00
N SER A 26 2.21 2.23 -2.11
CA SER A 26 2.90 2.25 -3.40
C SER A 26 2.42 1.15 -4.35
N ILE A 27 2.21 -0.08 -3.85
CA ILE A 27 1.65 -1.19 -4.65
C ILE A 27 0.23 -0.84 -5.12
N ALA A 28 -0.63 -0.35 -4.22
CA ALA A 28 -2.00 0.00 -4.55
C ALA A 28 -2.07 1.08 -5.66
N ILE A 29 -1.24 2.13 -5.57
CA ILE A 29 -1.18 3.20 -6.58
C ILE A 29 -0.70 2.65 -7.92
N ALA A 30 0.40 1.88 -7.93
CA ALA A 30 0.97 1.32 -9.16
C ALA A 30 -0.01 0.36 -9.88
N LEU A 31 -0.73 -0.47 -9.11
CA LEU A 31 -1.74 -1.37 -9.65
C LEU A 31 -2.98 -0.60 -10.14
N CYS A 32 -3.38 0.45 -9.43
CA CYS A 32 -4.49 1.31 -9.84
C CYS A 32 -4.20 1.99 -11.18
N ALA A 33 -3.01 2.59 -11.32
CA ALA A 33 -2.57 3.24 -12.57
C ALA A 33 -2.54 2.30 -13.78
N LYS A 34 -2.41 0.99 -13.55
CA LYS A 34 -2.40 -0.05 -14.59
C LYS A 34 -3.73 -0.80 -14.73
N MET A 35 -4.77 -0.39 -14.00
CA MET A 35 -6.07 -1.07 -13.93
C MET A 35 -5.94 -2.56 -13.52
N LYS A 36 -4.98 -2.86 -12.64
CA LYS A 36 -4.71 -4.22 -12.12
C LYS A 36 -5.05 -4.39 -10.65
N LEU A 37 -5.59 -3.35 -9.99
CA LEU A 37 -6.00 -3.41 -8.59
C LEU A 37 -7.01 -4.55 -8.32
N GLY A 38 -7.81 -4.89 -9.34
CA GLY A 38 -8.80 -5.97 -9.30
C GLY A 38 -8.25 -7.36 -8.96
N PHE A 39 -6.95 -7.59 -9.22
CA PHE A 39 -6.30 -8.87 -8.92
C PHE A 39 -6.06 -9.07 -7.42
N ILE A 40 -5.75 -8.00 -6.68
CA ILE A 40 -5.46 -8.09 -5.24
C ILE A 40 -6.69 -7.91 -4.36
N ASN A 41 -7.65 -7.06 -4.77
CA ASN A 41 -8.90 -6.85 -4.01
C ASN A 41 -9.95 -7.92 -4.32
N GLY A 42 -9.72 -8.76 -5.34
CA GLY A 42 -10.60 -9.86 -5.70
C GLY A 42 -11.79 -9.51 -6.60
N THR A 43 -11.86 -8.30 -7.16
CA THR A 43 -12.93 -7.96 -8.11
C THR A 43 -12.77 -8.69 -9.45
N TYR A 44 -11.54 -9.08 -9.81
CA TYR A 44 -11.30 -9.95 -10.97
C TYR A 44 -11.30 -11.42 -10.53
N ALA A 45 -12.44 -12.08 -10.71
CA ALA A 45 -12.58 -13.50 -10.45
C ALA A 45 -11.70 -14.33 -11.39
N ILE A 46 -11.25 -15.49 -10.88
CA ILE A 46 -10.51 -16.47 -11.67
C ILE A 46 -11.48 -17.03 -12.74
N PRO A 47 -11.19 -16.87 -14.04
CA PRO A 47 -12.03 -17.41 -15.09
C PRO A 47 -12.00 -18.94 -15.11
N ASN A 48 -13.00 -19.57 -15.74
CA ASN A 48 -13.00 -21.01 -15.95
C ASN A 48 -11.80 -21.43 -16.81
N LYS A 49 -11.16 -22.56 -16.48
CA LYS A 49 -10.00 -23.12 -17.20
C LYS A 49 -10.28 -23.36 -18.69
N THR A 50 -11.53 -23.57 -19.07
CA THR A 50 -11.94 -23.76 -20.48
C THR A 50 -12.14 -22.46 -21.25
N SER A 51 -12.13 -21.31 -20.56
CA SER A 51 -12.29 -20.00 -21.19
C SER A 51 -11.02 -19.57 -21.92
N ASN A 52 -11.19 -18.97 -23.10
CA ASN A 52 -10.09 -18.35 -23.85
C ASN A 52 -9.40 -17.20 -23.07
N THR A 53 -10.01 -16.69 -22.01
CA THR A 53 -9.44 -15.64 -21.14
C THR A 53 -8.56 -16.19 -20.01
N TYR A 54 -8.56 -17.51 -19.77
CA TYR A 54 -7.85 -18.10 -18.62
C TYR A 54 -6.34 -17.92 -18.67
N GLU A 55 -5.70 -18.22 -19.80
CA GLU A 55 -4.26 -18.03 -19.92
C GLU A 55 -3.84 -16.58 -19.76
N THR A 56 -4.59 -15.66 -20.37
CA THR A 56 -4.33 -14.22 -20.25
C THR A 56 -4.47 -13.76 -18.80
N TRP A 57 -5.47 -14.26 -18.07
CA TRP A 57 -5.64 -13.95 -16.66
C TRP A 57 -4.44 -14.43 -15.83
N ILE A 58 -3.99 -15.67 -16.03
CA ILE A 58 -2.84 -16.25 -15.31
C ILE A 58 -1.54 -15.46 -15.59
N ARG A 59 -1.32 -15.05 -16.84
CA ARG A 59 -0.16 -14.21 -17.21
C ARG A 59 -0.17 -12.88 -16.47
N VAL A 60 -1.33 -12.23 -16.38
CA VAL A 60 -1.47 -10.95 -15.67
C VAL A 60 -1.32 -11.13 -14.16
N ASP A 61 -1.92 -12.18 -13.59
CA ASP A 61 -1.79 -12.48 -12.16
C ASP A 61 -0.33 -12.77 -11.76
N SER A 62 0.41 -13.48 -12.61
CA SER A 62 1.84 -13.74 -12.42
C SER A 62 2.68 -12.45 -12.47
N MET A 63 2.32 -11.53 -13.39
CA MET A 63 2.94 -10.21 -13.47
C MET A 63 2.70 -9.39 -12.20
N VAL A 64 1.44 -9.33 -11.72
CA VAL A 64 1.09 -8.64 -10.46
C VAL A 64 1.84 -9.25 -9.28
N THR A 65 1.91 -10.59 -9.20
CA THR A 65 2.66 -11.31 -8.18
C THR A 65 4.14 -10.88 -8.17
N SER A 66 4.77 -10.82 -9.35
CA SER A 66 6.17 -10.37 -9.45
C SER A 66 6.38 -8.93 -8.97
N TRP A 67 5.42 -8.03 -9.24
CA TRP A 67 5.49 -6.65 -8.80
C TRP A 67 5.39 -6.53 -7.28
N ILE A 68 4.48 -7.28 -6.65
CA ILE A 68 4.36 -7.32 -5.19
C ILE A 68 5.66 -7.86 -4.57
N LEU A 69 6.17 -8.98 -5.06
CA LEU A 69 7.40 -9.62 -4.56
C LEU A 69 8.64 -8.71 -4.70
N ASN A 70 8.68 -7.86 -5.72
CA ASN A 70 9.77 -6.91 -5.95
C ASN A 70 9.73 -5.69 -5.02
N VAL A 71 8.54 -5.28 -4.58
CA VAL A 71 8.38 -4.12 -3.67
C VAL A 71 8.59 -4.51 -2.21
N ILE A 72 8.30 -5.75 -1.84
CA ILE A 72 8.58 -6.24 -0.48
C ILE A 72 10.07 -6.57 -0.30
N THR A 73 10.58 -6.40 0.92
CA THR A 73 12.00 -6.67 1.20
C THR A 73 12.35 -8.14 0.91
N LYS A 74 13.60 -8.40 0.50
CA LYS A 74 14.11 -9.76 0.23
C LYS A 74 13.97 -10.73 1.41
N LYS A 75 13.93 -10.23 2.65
CA LYS A 75 13.72 -11.05 3.85
C LYS A 75 12.28 -11.58 3.90
N ILE A 76 11.31 -10.73 3.54
CA ILE A 76 9.88 -11.06 3.53
C ILE A 76 9.56 -11.93 2.31
N SER A 77 10.07 -11.57 1.12
CA SER A 77 9.72 -12.25 -0.14
C SER A 77 10.01 -13.76 -0.16
N LYS A 78 11.03 -14.24 0.55
CA LYS A 78 11.35 -15.67 0.65
C LYS A 78 10.19 -16.50 1.19
N ALA A 79 9.40 -15.97 2.12
CA ALA A 79 8.25 -16.67 2.69
C ALA A 79 7.07 -16.80 1.71
N PHE A 80 7.10 -16.05 0.60
CA PHE A 80 6.00 -15.88 -0.32
C PHE A 80 6.28 -16.35 -1.74
N LEU A 81 7.48 -16.89 -2.00
CA LEU A 81 7.94 -17.26 -3.34
C LEU A 81 7.03 -18.29 -4.05
N TYR A 82 6.35 -19.13 -3.28
CA TYR A 82 5.51 -20.22 -3.78
C TYR A 82 4.01 -19.91 -3.74
N MET A 83 3.62 -18.64 -3.54
CA MET A 83 2.22 -18.25 -3.58
C MET A 83 1.61 -18.44 -4.97
N LYS A 84 0.41 -19.01 -5.01
CA LYS A 84 -0.25 -19.45 -6.25
C LYS A 84 -1.01 -18.34 -6.97
N SER A 85 -1.29 -17.23 -6.29
CA SER A 85 -1.97 -16.08 -6.87
C SER A 85 -1.54 -14.78 -6.21
N SER A 86 -1.65 -13.68 -6.95
CA SER A 86 -1.39 -12.35 -6.40
C SER A 86 -2.34 -11.98 -5.26
N ARG A 87 -3.59 -12.48 -5.31
CA ARG A 87 -4.59 -12.31 -4.25
C ARG A 87 -4.18 -12.99 -2.95
N GLN A 88 -3.79 -14.26 -3.03
CA GLN A 88 -3.35 -15.02 -1.85
C GLN A 88 -2.11 -14.37 -1.23
N LEU A 89 -1.15 -13.99 -2.07
CA LEU A 89 0.02 -13.23 -1.65
C LEU A 89 -0.36 -11.95 -0.90
N TRP A 90 -1.31 -11.19 -1.44
CA TRP A 90 -1.77 -9.94 -0.84
C TRP A 90 -2.44 -10.16 0.53
N LEU A 91 -3.32 -11.16 0.64
CA LEU A 91 -4.01 -11.47 1.90
C LEU A 91 -3.04 -11.89 3.01
N ASP A 92 -2.11 -12.79 2.73
CA ASP A 92 -1.13 -13.22 3.74
C ASP A 92 -0.18 -12.07 4.14
N LEU A 93 0.13 -11.15 3.21
CA LEU A 93 0.92 -9.95 3.54
C LEU A 93 0.15 -9.02 4.48
N GLU A 94 -1.12 -8.77 4.21
CA GLU A 94 -2.00 -7.96 5.05
C GLU A 94 -2.24 -8.61 6.42
N GLU A 95 -2.42 -9.92 6.49
CA GLU A 95 -2.59 -10.64 7.75
C GLU A 95 -1.32 -10.53 8.63
N ARG A 96 -0.14 -10.83 8.06
CA ARG A 96 1.10 -10.91 8.84
C ARG A 96 1.73 -9.55 9.16
N TYR A 97 1.49 -8.55 8.33
CA TYR A 97 2.15 -7.24 8.43
C TYR A 97 1.20 -6.05 8.45
N GLY A 98 -0.11 -6.26 8.24
CA GLY A 98 -1.14 -5.22 8.26
C GLY A 98 -1.79 -4.98 9.62
N GLU A 99 -1.56 -5.85 10.62
CA GLU A 99 -2.22 -5.75 11.95
C GLU A 99 -1.75 -4.58 12.83
N ASN A 100 -0.75 -3.79 12.44
CA ASN A 100 -0.32 -2.66 13.28
C ASN A 100 -1.15 -1.36 13.06
N ASN A 101 -2.26 -1.39 12.32
CA ASN A 101 -2.95 -0.15 11.95
C ASN A 101 -3.55 0.58 13.16
N GLY A 102 -4.06 -0.10 14.18
CA GLY A 102 -4.70 0.58 15.34
C GLY A 102 -3.72 1.34 16.23
N LEU A 103 -2.60 0.70 16.58
CA LEU A 103 -1.56 1.30 17.41
C LEU A 103 -0.78 2.36 16.64
N LEU A 104 -0.55 2.15 15.34
CA LEU A 104 0.06 3.13 14.44
C LEU A 104 -0.85 4.34 14.20
N VAL A 105 -2.17 4.15 14.02
CA VAL A 105 -3.14 5.25 13.94
C VAL A 105 -3.14 6.06 15.22
N TYR A 106 -3.15 5.41 16.38
CA TYR A 106 -3.06 6.11 17.67
C TYR A 106 -1.74 6.89 17.80
N GLN A 107 -0.62 6.31 17.38
CA GLN A 107 0.68 6.98 17.38
C GLN A 107 0.71 8.17 16.43
N LEU A 108 0.16 8.05 15.22
CA LEU A 108 0.06 9.14 14.25
C LEU A 108 -0.88 10.24 14.75
N GLN A 109 -2.03 9.88 15.33
CA GLN A 109 -2.94 10.84 15.96
C GLN A 109 -2.26 11.59 17.11
N ARG A 110 -1.50 10.89 17.95
CA ARG A 110 -0.73 11.51 19.02
C ARG A 110 0.40 12.38 18.48
N ALA A 111 1.10 11.95 17.43
CA ALA A 111 2.15 12.73 16.78
C ALA A 111 1.59 14.04 16.22
N ILE A 112 0.46 13.99 15.50
CA ILE A 112 -0.28 15.15 15.00
C ILE A 112 -0.71 16.06 16.16
N ALA A 113 -1.29 15.51 17.23
CA ALA A 113 -1.75 16.29 18.38
C ALA A 113 -0.61 16.93 19.19
N SER A 114 0.59 16.32 19.16
CA SER A 114 1.78 16.81 19.88
C SER A 114 2.70 17.67 19.02
N MET A 115 2.45 17.75 17.70
CA MET A 115 3.26 18.55 16.80
C MET A 115 3.04 20.03 17.08
N THR A 116 4.15 20.73 17.30
CA THR A 116 4.17 22.19 17.41
C THR A 116 5.21 22.70 16.42
N GLN A 117 4.98 23.88 15.85
CA GLN A 117 5.86 24.45 14.83
C GLN A 117 7.32 24.61 15.31
N GLY A 118 7.53 24.85 16.62
CA GLY A 118 8.86 24.92 17.21
C GLY A 118 9.76 25.94 16.50
N MET A 119 10.97 25.51 16.13
CA MET A 119 11.92 26.30 15.32
C MET A 119 11.85 25.96 13.81
N GLN A 120 10.90 25.14 13.37
CA GLN A 120 10.78 24.76 11.96
C GLN A 120 10.18 25.90 11.12
N ASN A 121 10.60 25.98 9.86
CA ASN A 121 9.95 26.86 8.91
C ASN A 121 8.50 26.41 8.69
N VAL A 122 7.58 27.37 8.48
CA VAL A 122 6.15 27.16 8.23
C VAL A 122 5.91 26.11 7.14
N VAL A 123 6.70 26.14 6.06
CA VAL A 123 6.58 25.18 4.94
C VAL A 123 6.97 23.76 5.36
N GLU A 124 8.03 23.60 6.15
CA GLU A 124 8.50 22.29 6.62
C GLU A 124 7.55 21.68 7.65
N TYR A 125 7.03 22.51 8.55
CA TYR A 125 5.99 22.13 9.50
C TYR A 125 4.72 21.68 8.78
N PHE A 126 4.26 22.47 7.80
CA PHE A 126 3.05 22.14 7.04
C PHE A 126 3.21 20.86 6.23
N ASN A 127 4.34 20.68 5.53
CA ASN A 127 4.61 19.44 4.79
C ASN A 127 4.64 18.21 5.70
N SER A 128 5.19 18.34 6.92
CA SER A 128 5.23 17.26 7.91
C SER A 128 3.83 16.93 8.44
N LEU A 129 3.01 17.95 8.71
CA LEU A 129 1.63 17.79 9.14
C LEU A 129 0.77 17.13 8.07
N THR A 130 0.91 17.57 6.81
CA THR A 130 0.21 16.97 5.65
C THR A 130 0.64 15.52 5.44
N ALA A 131 1.93 15.21 5.54
CA ALA A 131 2.42 13.84 5.38
C ALA A 131 1.84 12.89 6.44
N LEU A 132 1.78 13.30 7.71
CA LEU A 132 1.18 12.51 8.79
C LEU A 132 -0.34 12.37 8.63
N GLY A 133 -1.01 13.42 8.13
CA GLY A 133 -2.44 13.38 7.81
C GLY A 133 -2.76 12.38 6.69
N ASP A 134 -2.00 12.43 5.60
CA ASP A 134 -2.13 11.51 4.47
C ASP A 134 -1.85 10.05 4.86
N GLU A 135 -0.92 9.83 5.79
CA GLU A 135 -0.60 8.52 6.36
C GLU A 135 -1.73 7.97 7.24
N SER A 136 -2.33 8.83 8.07
CA SER A 136 -3.49 8.49 8.91
C SER A 136 -4.72 8.12 8.08
N GLU A 137 -5.03 8.88 7.02
CA GLU A 137 -6.14 8.61 6.10
C GLU A 137 -5.92 7.29 5.32
N CYS A 138 -4.66 6.92 5.06
CA CYS A 138 -4.33 5.64 4.44
C CYS A 138 -4.64 4.42 5.33
N LEU A 139 -4.55 4.60 6.64
CA LEU A 139 -4.72 3.55 7.65
C LEU A 139 -6.18 3.38 8.10
N MET A 140 -6.99 4.42 7.95
CA MET A 140 -8.40 4.41 8.28
C MET A 140 -9.25 4.47 7.01
N PRO A 141 -9.65 3.32 6.42
CA PRO A 141 -10.58 3.33 5.29
C PRO A 141 -11.95 3.83 5.76
N THR A 142 -12.17 5.15 5.63
CA THR A 142 -13.41 5.94 5.48
C THR A 142 -14.73 5.45 6.13
N LYS A 143 -14.69 4.61 7.15
CA LYS A 143 -15.83 4.28 8.01
C LYS A 143 -15.70 4.90 9.40
N ASN A 144 -14.48 5.20 9.84
CA ASN A 144 -14.22 5.82 11.15
C ASN A 144 -14.11 7.35 11.12
N MET A 145 -13.87 7.97 9.95
CA MET A 145 -13.69 9.43 9.85
C MET A 145 -14.99 10.19 10.16
N TYR A 146 -16.13 9.68 9.67
CA TYR A 146 -17.45 10.26 10.00
C TYR A 146 -17.78 10.17 11.49
N PHE A 147 -17.32 9.13 12.19
CA PHE A 147 -17.58 8.97 13.62
C PHE A 147 -16.69 9.89 14.48
N TRP A 148 -15.46 10.15 14.03
CA TRP A 148 -14.48 10.95 14.79
C TRP A 148 -14.72 12.47 14.68
N PHE A 149 -15.08 12.97 13.49
CA PHE A 149 -15.41 14.40 13.32
C PHE A 149 -16.64 14.82 14.15
N HIS A 150 -17.58 13.91 14.38
CA HIS A 150 -18.78 14.19 15.18
C HIS A 150 -18.61 13.96 16.69
N THR A 151 -17.49 13.37 17.15
CA THR A 151 -17.29 13.05 18.57
C THR A 151 -16.26 13.95 19.27
N ASN A 152 -15.35 14.61 18.54
CA ASN A 152 -14.27 15.42 19.13
C ASN A 152 -14.32 16.93 18.86
N HIS A 153 -15.36 17.42 18.18
CA HIS A 153 -15.62 18.85 18.02
C HIS A 153 -17.01 19.23 18.56
N SER A 154 -17.17 19.15 19.88
CA SER A 154 -18.27 19.76 20.65
C SER A 154 -17.69 20.53 21.83
#